data_AF-K1RHQ7-F1
#
_entry.id   AF-K1RHQ7-F1
#
_cell.length_a   1.000
_cell.length_b   1.000
_cell.length_c   1.000
_cell.angle_alpha   90.00
_cell.angle_beta   90.00
_cell.angle_gamma   90.00
#
_symmetry.space_group_name_H-M   'P 1'
#
loop_
_entity.id
_entity.type
_entity.pdbx_description
1 polymer ?
#
loop_
_entity_poly.entity_id
_entity_poly.type
_entity_poly.pdbx_seq_one_letter_code
_entity_poly.pdbx_strand_id
1 'polypeptide(L)'
;MGCYIPKSCPVNGNWTVWSGWYWCSSVCGPGRQERYRYCVNPKPANGGLPCSGLANESRACEVQPCPSEYNDGNGVNMVKMETTSF
;
A
#
# COMPACT_ATOMS: atom_id res chain seq x y z
N MET A 1 49.90 4.35 -14.51
CA MET A 1 48.54 4.61 -15.04
C MET A 1 47.59 3.62 -14.38
N GLY A 2 46.52 3.91 -13.64
CA GLY A 2 45.75 5.10 -13.31
C GLY A 2 44.31 4.62 -13.03
N CYS A 3 43.59 5.23 -12.07
CA CYS A 3 42.12 5.35 -12.08
C CYS A 3 41.69 6.36 -11.00
N TYR A 4 41.87 7.65 -11.29
CA TYR A 4 41.27 8.74 -10.51
C TYR A 4 39.82 8.89 -10.99
N ILE A 5 38.92 8.03 -10.52
CA ILE A 5 37.49 8.31 -10.65
C ILE A 5 37.18 9.28 -9.51
N PRO A 6 36.67 10.50 -9.75
CA PRO A 6 36.05 11.26 -8.69
C PRO A 6 34.82 10.46 -8.27
N LYS A 7 34.99 9.59 -7.26
CA LYS A 7 33.88 8.79 -6.72
C LYS A 7 32.90 9.80 -6.11
N SER A 8 31.86 10.12 -6.87
CA SER A 8 30.73 10.90 -6.39
C SER A 8 30.24 10.31 -5.07
N CYS A 9 29.93 11.15 -4.09
CA CYS A 9 29.53 10.69 -2.75
C CYS A 9 28.31 9.75 -2.84
N PRO A 10 28.29 8.66 -2.06
CA PRO A 10 27.10 7.82 -1.94
C PRO A 10 25.90 8.66 -1.52
N VAL A 11 24.80 8.54 -2.26
CA VAL A 11 23.52 9.17 -1.91
C VAL A 11 22.59 8.07 -1.47
N ASN A 12 22.26 8.03 -0.18
CA ASN A 12 21.29 7.09 0.33
C ASN A 12 19.90 7.49 -0.14
N GLY A 13 19.12 6.50 -0.57
CA GLY A 13 17.73 6.72 -0.94
C GLY A 13 16.90 7.11 0.26
N ASN A 14 15.93 7.98 0.03
CA ASN A 14 14.91 8.27 1.02
C ASN A 14 13.53 8.32 0.37
N TRP A 15 12.53 7.99 1.19
CA TRP A 15 11.15 7.91 0.75
C TRP A 15 10.58 9.30 0.49
N THR A 16 9.71 9.41 -0.51
CA THR A 16 8.76 10.51 -0.57
C THR A 16 7.82 10.47 0.63
N VAL A 17 7.10 11.55 0.84
CA VAL A 17 5.87 11.48 1.64
C VAL A 17 4.95 10.40 1.07
N TRP A 18 4.19 9.76 1.97
CA TRP A 18 3.13 8.85 1.55
C TRP A 18 2.11 9.60 0.69
N SER A 19 1.57 8.92 -0.31
CA SER A 19 0.36 9.36 -0.98
C SER A 19 -0.79 9.45 0.02
N GLY A 20 -1.85 10.14 -0.38
CA GLY A 20 -3.16 9.92 0.23
C GLY A 20 -3.55 8.44 0.14
N TRP A 21 -4.45 8.02 1.03
CA TRP A 21 -5.10 6.73 0.88
C TRP A 21 -5.98 6.73 -0.37
N TYR A 22 -5.86 5.68 -1.16
CA TYR A 22 -6.79 5.39 -2.24
C TYR A 22 -8.18 5.07 -1.68
N TRP A 23 -9.19 5.07 -2.56
CA TRP A 23 -10.55 4.69 -2.22
C TRP A 23 -10.61 3.29 -1.60
N CYS A 24 -11.61 3.08 -0.75
CA CYS A 24 -11.89 1.75 -0.22
C CYS A 24 -12.26 0.81 -1.38
N SER A 25 -11.74 -0.41 -1.37
CA SER A 25 -12.02 -1.44 -2.36
C SER A 25 -13.51 -1.78 -2.42
N SER A 26 -14.21 -1.63 -1.29
CA SER A 26 -15.64 -1.91 -1.16
C SER A 26 -16.43 -0.60 -1.22
N VAL A 27 -17.56 -0.64 -1.92
CA VAL A 27 -18.50 0.50 -1.99
C VAL A 27 -19.36 0.59 -0.72
N CYS A 28 -19.54 -0.54 -0.04
CA CYS A 28 -20.23 -0.67 1.24
C CYS A 28 -19.55 -1.74 2.09
N GLY A 29 -19.81 -1.74 3.39
CA GLY A 29 -19.28 -2.70 4.34
C GLY A 29 -17.76 -2.61 4.52
N PRO A 30 -17.13 -3.68 5.01
CA PRO A 30 -15.68 -3.72 5.18
C PRO A 30 -14.96 -3.86 3.84
N GLY A 31 -13.84 -3.17 3.71
CA GLY A 31 -12.96 -3.23 2.56
C GLY A 31 -11.50 -2.95 2.93
N ARG A 32 -10.68 -2.72 1.91
CA ARG A 32 -9.27 -2.32 2.08
C ARG A 32 -8.96 -1.10 1.26
N GLN A 33 -8.11 -0.25 1.80
CA GLN A 33 -7.55 0.90 1.09
C GLN A 33 -6.03 0.81 1.13
N GLU A 34 -5.39 1.34 0.11
CA GLU A 34 -3.95 1.29 -0.06
C GLU A 34 -3.36 2.69 -0.15
N ARG A 35 -2.09 2.84 0.19
CA ARG A 35 -1.30 4.04 -0.10
C ARG A 35 0.11 3.65 -0.49
N TYR A 36 0.79 4.57 -1.16
CA TYR A 36 2.08 4.32 -1.81
C TYR A 36 3.07 5.44 -1.51
N ARG A 37 4.35 5.10 -1.56
CA ARG A 37 5.48 6.04 -1.50
C ARG A 37 6.59 5.57 -2.43
N TYR A 38 7.46 6.49 -2.83
CA TYR A 38 8.50 6.22 -3.82
C TYR A 38 9.88 6.53 -3.25
N CYS A 39 10.87 5.69 -3.56
CA CYS A 39 12.25 5.87 -3.10
C CYS A 39 13.01 6.84 -4.03
N VAL A 40 12.59 8.10 -4.05
CA VAL A 40 13.09 9.11 -4.99
C VAL A 40 13.40 10.46 -4.35
N ASN A 41 13.36 10.56 -3.01
CA ASN A 41 13.53 11.83 -2.31
C ASN A 41 14.64 11.81 -1.23
N PRO A 42 15.93 11.60 -1.59
CA PRO A 42 16.45 11.47 -2.96
C PRO A 42 16.48 10.02 -3.45
N LYS A 43 16.76 9.81 -4.74
CA LYS A 43 16.99 8.47 -5.31
C LYS A 43 18.38 7.96 -4.89
N PRO A 44 18.54 6.68 -4.53
CA PRO A 44 19.86 6.10 -4.28
C PRO A 44 20.81 6.28 -5.46
N ALA A 45 22.03 6.72 -5.22
CA ALA A 45 23.07 6.89 -6.24
C ALA A 45 24.47 6.60 -5.69
N ASN A 46 25.41 6.36 -6.60
CA ASN A 46 26.84 6.17 -6.30
C ASN A 46 27.13 5.11 -5.22
N GLY A 47 26.36 4.01 -5.21
CA GLY A 47 26.49 2.95 -4.20
C GLY A 47 25.88 3.29 -2.84
N GLY A 48 25.06 4.33 -2.74
CA GLY A 48 24.26 4.61 -1.56
C GLY A 48 23.15 3.57 -1.33
N LEU A 49 22.67 3.52 -0.08
CA LEU A 49 21.73 2.49 0.37
C LEU A 49 20.33 2.67 -0.26
N PRO A 50 19.60 1.57 -0.54
CA PRO A 50 18.20 1.65 -0.92
C PRO A 50 17.33 2.07 0.27
N CYS A 51 16.12 2.56 -0.01
CA CYS A 51 15.16 2.86 1.05
C CYS A 51 14.70 1.59 1.77
N SER A 52 14.68 1.61 3.09
CA SER A 52 14.22 0.48 3.91
C SER A 52 12.71 0.51 4.13
N GLY A 53 12.08 -0.67 4.10
CA GLY A 53 10.64 -0.86 4.31
C GLY A 53 9.84 -0.97 3.01
N LEU A 54 8.51 -1.09 3.13
CA LEU A 54 7.61 -1.30 1.98
C LEU A 54 7.30 0.00 1.25
N ALA A 55 7.11 -0.10 -0.07
CA ALA A 55 6.67 1.00 -0.93
C ALA A 55 5.14 1.20 -0.90
N ASN A 56 4.41 0.20 -0.43
CA ASN A 56 2.96 0.21 -0.29
C ASN A 56 2.55 -0.12 1.14
N GLU A 57 1.37 0.33 1.52
CA GLU A 57 0.73 0.01 2.78
C GLU A 57 -0.76 -0.21 2.54
N SER A 58 -1.32 -1.23 3.19
CA SER A 58 -2.75 -1.54 3.14
C SER A 58 -3.35 -1.49 4.54
N ARG A 59 -4.59 -1.00 4.63
CA ARG A 59 -5.36 -1.02 5.88
C ARG A 59 -6.83 -1.32 5.60
N ALA A 60 -7.52 -1.80 6.62
CA ALA A 60 -8.97 -1.94 6.57
C ALA A 60 -9.64 -0.55 6.44
N CYS A 61 -10.75 -0.53 5.72
CA CYS A 61 -11.72 0.57 5.72
C CYS A 61 -13.10 -0.01 5.96
N GLU A 62 -13.98 0.79 6.55
CA GLU A 62 -15.38 0.46 6.70
C GLU A 62 -16.18 1.64 6.14
N VAL A 63 -17.04 1.32 5.17
CA VAL A 63 -17.98 2.28 4.57
C VAL A 63 -19.35 2.04 5.22
N GLN A 64 -20.40 2.68 4.70
CA GLN A 64 -21.77 2.36 5.09
C GLN A 64 -22.09 0.87 4.93
N PRO A 65 -22.96 0.28 5.78
CA PRO A 65 -23.39 -1.10 5.64
C PRO A 65 -23.92 -1.42 4.24
N CYS A 66 -23.67 -2.65 3.76
CA CYS A 66 -24.20 -3.07 2.48
C CYS A 66 -25.71 -3.31 2.52
N PRO A 67 -26.45 -2.93 1.46
CA PRO A 67 -27.80 -3.41 1.24
C PRO A 67 -27.85 -4.94 1.25
N SER A 68 -29.00 -5.50 1.63
CA SER A 68 -29.22 -6.95 1.70
C SER A 68 -29.04 -7.71 0.38
N GLU A 69 -29.01 -7.00 -0.75
CA GLU A 69 -28.87 -7.57 -2.11
C GLU A 69 -27.61 -7.05 -2.85
N TYR A 70 -26.55 -6.67 -2.13
CA TYR A 70 -25.30 -6.21 -2.76
C TYR A 70 -24.39 -7.37 -3.20
N ASN A 71 -24.02 -7.40 -4.49
CA ASN A 71 -23.11 -8.38 -5.08
C ASN A 71 -21.79 -7.70 -5.46
N ASP A 72 -20.70 -7.98 -4.73
CA ASP A 72 -19.40 -7.32 -4.94
C ASP A 72 -18.52 -7.94 -6.04
N GLY A 73 -18.97 -8.98 -6.73
CA GLY A 73 -18.20 -9.67 -7.79
C GLY A 73 -16.87 -10.33 -7.37
N ASN A 74 -16.34 -10.02 -6.18
CA ASN A 74 -15.13 -10.57 -5.56
C ASN A 74 -15.50 -11.60 -4.48
N GLY A 75 -16.14 -12.69 -4.89
CA GLY A 75 -16.75 -13.67 -4.00
C GLY A 75 -15.92 -14.02 -2.76
N VAL A 76 -16.47 -13.67 -1.59
CA VAL A 76 -16.79 -14.66 -0.56
C VAL A 76 -18.18 -14.35 -0.02
N ASN A 77 -19.05 -15.36 -0.06
CA ASN A 77 -20.22 -15.43 0.78
C ASN A 77 -19.74 -15.35 2.24
N MET A 78 -19.96 -14.20 2.88
CA MET A 78 -20.29 -14.23 4.29
C MET A 78 -21.81 -14.14 4.35
N VAL A 79 -22.50 -15.19 3.87
CA VAL A 79 -23.80 -15.51 4.46
C VAL A 79 -23.47 -15.55 5.94
N LYS A 80 -23.98 -14.57 6.68
CA LYS A 80 -24.03 -14.60 8.14
C LYS A 80 -24.29 -16.06 8.49
N MET A 81 -23.39 -16.70 9.25
CA MET A 81 -23.70 -18.01 9.81
C MET A 81 -25.00 -17.79 10.58
N GLU A 82 -26.14 -18.11 9.96
CA GLU A 82 -27.39 -18.17 10.66
C GLU A 82 -27.15 -19.31 11.64
N THR A 83 -26.84 -18.91 12.86
CA THR A 83 -26.93 -19.75 14.04
C THR A 83 -28.42 -19.99 14.21
N THR A 84 -28.97 -20.86 13.36
CA THR A 84 -30.29 -21.40 13.53
C THR A 84 -30.17 -22.40 14.67
N SER A 85 -30.30 -21.86 15.88
CA SER A 85 -30.57 -22.62 17.08
C SER A 85 -31.88 -23.39 16.87
N PHE A 86 -31.80 -24.71 16.82
CA PHE A 86 -32.81 -25.63 17.30
C PHE A 86 -32.11 -26.84 17.90
#